data_AF-A0A7S2PBV4-F1
#
_entry.id   AF-A0A7S2PBV4-F1
#
_cell.length_a   1.000
_cell.length_b   1.000
_cell.length_c   1.000
_cell.angle_alpha   90.00
_cell.angle_beta   90.00
_cell.angle_gamma   90.00
#
_symmetry.space_group_name_H-M   'P 1'
#
loop_
_entity.id
_entity.type
_entity.pdbx_description
1 polymer ?
#
loop_
_entity_poly.entity_id
_entity_poly.type
_entity_poly.pdbx_seq_one_letter_code
_entity_poly.pdbx_strand_id
1 'polypeptide(L)'
;WKYLASVEDAKRVTKSIKKGAKLNDLFVACLTSAIERQYECLGRNKRNTTSVNLIVTTHLRGGIILPGESIGNKIGAFAVTTPFKSKAGSSIKRLRTISKALQLMKRTPAPQISYLITSFISNYLPKRVAQYALVKANCHSVATISNVHGFPETIHWAGNPVEMICAFLPLPTGIPIGIVVTSYNGRIIMS
;
A
#
# COMPACT_ATOMS: atom_id res chain seq x y z
N TRP A 1 1.81 0.21 17.82
CA TRP A 1 2.16 1.18 16.77
C TRP A 1 3.57 1.66 17.00
N LYS A 2 4.40 1.78 15.96
CA LYS A 2 5.82 2.10 16.13
C LYS A 2 6.23 3.19 15.16
N TYR A 3 6.94 4.20 15.67
CA TYR A 3 7.67 5.14 14.82
C TYR A 3 8.72 4.36 14.03
N LEU A 4 8.59 4.37 12.70
CA LEU A 4 9.46 3.60 11.83
C LEU A 4 10.75 4.37 11.53
N ALA A 5 10.58 5.59 11.02
CA ALA A 5 11.66 6.46 10.56
C ALA A 5 11.11 7.90 10.37
N SER A 6 12.01 8.86 10.16
CA SER A 6 11.62 10.18 9.67
C SER A 6 11.21 10.09 8.19
N VAL A 7 10.29 10.97 7.77
CA VAL A 7 9.90 11.10 6.36
C VAL A 7 11.09 11.54 5.51
N GLU A 8 11.99 12.35 6.07
CA GLU A 8 13.19 12.82 5.38
C GLU A 8 14.17 11.70 5.08
N ASP A 9 14.46 10.84 6.05
CA ASP A 9 15.39 9.72 5.86
C ASP A 9 14.84 8.73 4.83
N ALA A 10 13.54 8.42 4.92
CA ALA A 10 12.88 7.58 3.92
C ALA A 10 12.98 8.21 2.52
N LYS A 11 12.79 9.53 2.39
CA LYS A 11 12.97 10.26 1.13
C LYS A 11 14.43 10.21 0.66
N ARG A 12 15.42 10.37 1.53
CA ARG A 12 16.86 10.26 1.19
C ARG A 12 17.18 8.88 0.63
N VAL A 13 16.72 7.81 1.27
CA VAL A 13 16.91 6.43 0.81
C VAL A 13 16.24 6.20 -0.56
N THR A 14 15.01 6.67 -0.76
CA THR A 14 14.37 6.53 -2.08
C THR A 14 15.12 7.27 -3.19
N LYS A 15 15.59 8.49 -2.92
CA LYS A 15 16.33 9.31 -3.89
C LYS A 15 17.68 8.69 -4.27
N SER A 16 18.40 8.06 -3.33
CA SER A 16 19.70 7.45 -3.60
C SER A 16 19.62 6.19 -4.48
N ILE A 17 18.47 5.50 -4.49
CA ILE A 17 18.34 4.20 -5.19
C ILE A 17 18.02 4.36 -6.68
N LYS A 18 17.14 5.30 -7.02
CA LYS A 18 16.73 5.61 -8.41
C LYS A 18 16.08 6.99 -8.49
N LYS A 19 16.43 7.78 -9.52
CA LYS A 19 15.73 9.02 -9.86
C LYS A 19 14.25 8.72 -10.16
N GLY A 20 13.36 9.21 -9.30
CA GLY A 20 11.90 9.00 -9.41
C GLY A 20 11.32 7.79 -8.67
N ALA A 21 12.08 7.09 -7.82
CA ALA A 21 11.49 6.16 -6.85
C ALA A 21 10.63 6.92 -5.83
N LYS A 22 9.45 6.38 -5.50
CA LYS A 22 8.51 7.00 -4.55
C LYS A 22 8.55 6.30 -3.19
N LEU A 23 8.11 6.99 -2.13
CA LEU A 23 7.99 6.40 -0.79
C LEU A 23 7.15 5.12 -0.77
N ASN A 24 6.05 5.07 -1.52
CA ASN A 24 5.25 3.84 -1.65
C ASN A 24 6.07 2.64 -2.13
N ASP A 25 7.04 2.87 -3.03
CA ASP A 25 7.86 1.80 -3.57
C ASP A 25 8.77 1.21 -2.47
N LEU A 26 9.28 2.07 -1.57
CA LEU A 26 10.06 1.66 -0.41
C LEU A 26 9.22 0.82 0.55
N PHE A 27 8.02 1.29 0.91
CA PHE A 27 7.16 0.57 1.85
C PHE A 27 6.70 -0.79 1.31
N VAL A 28 6.37 -0.88 0.02
CA VAL A 28 6.06 -2.17 -0.62
C VAL A 28 7.28 -3.11 -0.55
N ALA A 29 8.49 -2.61 -0.80
CA ALA A 29 9.69 -3.45 -0.70
C ALA A 29 9.98 -3.93 0.73
N CYS A 30 9.79 -3.06 1.72
CA CYS A 30 9.89 -3.41 3.14
C CYS A 30 8.85 -4.46 3.53
N LEU A 31 7.60 -4.28 3.09
CA LEU A 31 6.51 -5.23 3.35
C LEU A 31 6.79 -6.59 2.72
N THR A 32 7.16 -6.65 1.44
CA THR A 32 7.53 -7.90 0.79
C THR A 32 8.65 -8.61 1.56
N SER A 33 9.68 -7.88 1.99
CA SER A 33 10.79 -8.44 2.79
C SER A 33 10.34 -8.95 4.16
N ALA A 34 9.40 -8.27 4.82
CA ALA A 34 8.88 -8.67 6.12
C ALA A 34 8.05 -9.95 6.01
N ILE A 35 7.19 -10.05 4.98
CA ILE A 35 6.41 -11.26 4.69
C ILE A 35 7.33 -12.43 4.33
N GLU A 36 8.37 -12.18 3.52
CA GLU A 36 9.38 -13.17 3.15
C GLU A 36 10.08 -13.73 4.39
N ARG A 37 10.59 -12.85 5.26
CA ARG A 37 11.24 -13.24 6.51
C ARG A 37 10.29 -14.01 7.43
N GLN A 38 9.05 -13.54 7.58
CA GLN A 38 8.05 -14.23 8.41
C GLN A 38 7.74 -15.63 7.86
N TYR A 39 7.62 -15.76 6.54
CA TYR A 39 7.36 -17.03 5.88
C TYR A 39 8.51 -18.04 6.07
N GLU A 40 9.75 -17.57 6.01
CA GLU A 40 10.95 -18.36 6.30
C GLU A 40 10.99 -18.82 7.76
N CYS A 41 10.73 -17.90 8.71
CA CYS A 41 10.70 -18.21 10.14
C CYS A 41 9.64 -19.27 10.50
N LEU A 42 8.50 -19.30 9.80
CA LEU A 42 7.45 -20.30 10.01
C LEU A 42 7.80 -21.70 9.47
N GLY A 43 9.00 -21.92 8.94
CA GLY A 43 9.43 -23.22 8.42
C GLY A 43 8.64 -23.69 7.19
N ARG A 44 7.85 -22.80 6.57
CA ARG A 44 7.03 -23.10 5.38
C ARG A 44 7.84 -23.14 4.08
N ASN A 45 9.16 -23.27 4.19
CA ASN A 45 10.11 -23.27 3.07
C ASN A 45 9.86 -24.34 2.01
N LYS A 46 9.00 -25.34 2.28
CA LYS A 46 8.64 -26.43 1.37
C LYS A 46 7.92 -26.02 0.08
N ARG A 47 7.28 -24.84 0.00
CA ARG A 47 6.67 -24.37 -1.26
C ARG A 47 7.65 -23.46 -2.02
N ASN A 48 7.79 -23.72 -3.33
CA ASN A 48 8.55 -22.90 -4.28
C ASN A 48 7.81 -21.60 -4.62
N THR A 49 7.37 -20.83 -3.61
CA THR A 49 6.77 -19.52 -3.83
C THR A 49 7.86 -18.55 -4.29
N THR A 50 7.83 -18.17 -5.56
CA THR A 50 8.78 -17.24 -6.21
C THR A 50 8.26 -15.80 -6.28
N SER A 51 6.97 -15.61 -6.02
CA SER A 51 6.32 -14.30 -6.03
C SER A 51 5.07 -14.26 -5.16
N VAL A 52 4.70 -13.07 -4.69
CA VAL A 52 3.47 -12.81 -3.95
C VAL A 52 2.75 -11.58 -4.48
N ASN A 53 1.43 -11.63 -4.52
CA ASN A 53 0.59 -10.53 -4.96
C ASN A 53 0.27 -9.61 -3.77
N LEU A 54 0.43 -8.31 -3.97
CA LEU A 54 0.08 -7.27 -3.01
C LEU A 54 -0.90 -6.31 -3.66
N ILE A 55 -1.87 -5.82 -2.89
CA ILE A 55 -2.71 -4.71 -3.34
C ILE A 55 -2.09 -3.41 -2.86
N VAL A 56 -1.90 -2.47 -3.78
CA VAL A 56 -1.45 -1.12 -3.46
C VAL A 56 -2.59 -0.16 -3.74
N THR A 57 -2.99 0.59 -2.73
CA THR A 57 -4.00 1.63 -2.92
C THR A 57 -3.32 2.93 -3.36
N THR A 58 -4.03 3.67 -4.20
CA THR A 58 -3.64 5.00 -4.65
C THR A 58 -4.85 5.89 -4.71
N HIS A 59 -4.67 7.14 -4.27
CA HIS A 59 -5.69 8.15 -4.47
C HIS A 59 -5.84 8.45 -5.97
N LEU A 60 -7.05 8.28 -6.53
CA LEU A 60 -7.29 8.43 -7.98
C LEU A 60 -6.94 9.83 -8.52
N ARG A 61 -6.99 10.83 -7.63
CA ARG A 61 -6.69 12.24 -7.94
C ARG A 61 -5.37 12.76 -7.36
N GLY A 62 -4.51 11.87 -6.87
CA GLY A 62 -3.19 12.27 -6.33
C GLY A 62 -3.25 13.23 -5.14
N GLY A 63 -4.34 13.24 -4.37
CA GLY A 63 -4.51 14.08 -3.17
C GLY A 63 -5.14 15.45 -3.39
N ILE A 64 -5.63 15.78 -4.59
CA ILE A 64 -6.32 17.05 -4.87
C ILE A 64 -7.83 16.89 -4.65
N ILE A 65 -8.40 17.68 -3.75
CA ILE A 65 -9.84 17.86 -3.58
C ILE A 65 -10.24 19.09 -4.40
N LEU A 66 -11.09 18.91 -5.41
CA LEU A 66 -11.62 20.05 -6.18
C LEU A 66 -12.71 20.75 -5.37
N PRO A 67 -12.84 22.09 -5.48
CA PRO A 67 -13.90 22.83 -4.81
C PRO A 67 -15.27 22.30 -5.25
N GLY A 68 -16.13 21.97 -4.27
CA GLY A 68 -17.48 21.42 -4.51
C GLY A 68 -17.57 19.90 -4.55
N GLU A 69 -16.46 19.15 -4.44
CA GLU A 69 -16.53 17.70 -4.28
C GLU A 69 -16.65 17.26 -2.82
N SER A 70 -17.48 16.25 -2.60
CA SER A 70 -17.56 15.58 -1.30
C SER A 70 -16.23 14.92 -0.95
N ILE A 71 -15.90 14.95 0.35
CA ILE A 71 -14.82 14.14 0.94
C ILE A 71 -15.26 12.68 0.85
N GLY A 72 -15.07 12.09 -0.32
CA GLY A 72 -15.38 10.70 -0.63
C GLY A 72 -14.10 9.94 -0.94
N ASN A 73 -14.00 8.71 -0.45
CA ASN A 73 -12.86 7.82 -0.70
C ASN A 73 -12.82 7.38 -2.18
N LYS A 74 -12.36 8.26 -3.08
CA LYS A 74 -12.01 7.93 -4.47
C LYS A 74 -10.65 7.23 -4.50
N ILE A 75 -10.58 6.09 -3.81
CA ILE A 75 -9.40 5.24 -3.70
C ILE A 75 -9.48 4.19 -4.80
N GLY A 76 -8.49 4.18 -5.68
CA GLY A 76 -8.25 3.09 -6.61
C GLY A 76 -7.25 2.12 -6.02
N ALA A 77 -7.33 0.86 -6.42
CA ALA A 77 -6.37 -0.16 -6.02
C ALA A 77 -5.86 -0.89 -7.27
N PHE A 78 -4.63 -1.37 -7.20
CA PHE A 78 -4.11 -2.28 -8.22
C PHE A 78 -3.29 -3.38 -7.55
N ALA A 79 -3.35 -4.58 -8.13
CA ALA A 79 -2.52 -5.69 -7.70
C ALA A 79 -1.12 -5.54 -8.33
N VAL A 80 -0.08 -5.81 -7.53
CA VAL A 80 1.30 -5.89 -7.98
C VAL A 80 1.89 -7.22 -7.53
N THR A 81 2.48 -7.95 -8.48
CA THR A 81 3.25 -9.14 -8.18
C THR A 81 4.66 -8.75 -7.77
N THR A 82 5.05 -9.09 -6.54
CA THR A 82 6.37 -8.80 -5.98
C THR A 82 7.21 -10.07 -5.89
N PRO A 83 8.54 -9.98 -6.12
CA PRO A 83 9.41 -11.14 -6.06
C PRO A 83 9.54 -11.65 -4.61
N PHE A 84 9.46 -12.97 -4.44
CA PHE A 84 9.56 -13.70 -3.18
C PHE A 84 10.71 -14.71 -3.30
N LYS A 85 11.54 -14.90 -2.26
CA LYS A 85 12.78 -15.69 -2.33
C LYS A 85 13.77 -15.16 -3.35
N SER A 86 14.06 -13.86 -3.33
CA SER A 86 15.14 -13.31 -4.14
C SER A 86 16.47 -13.74 -3.53
N LYS A 87 16.93 -14.95 -3.87
CA LYS A 87 18.23 -15.53 -3.46
C LYS A 87 19.29 -14.43 -3.37
N ALA A 88 19.69 -14.07 -2.15
CA ALA A 88 20.85 -13.22 -1.87
C ALA A 88 20.92 -11.89 -2.67
N GLY A 89 19.81 -11.33 -3.12
CA GLY A 89 19.79 -10.08 -3.86
C GLY A 89 19.76 -8.88 -2.91
N SER A 90 20.79 -8.01 -2.97
CA SER A 90 20.84 -6.71 -2.27
C SER A 90 19.46 -6.04 -2.20
N SER A 91 19.05 -5.55 -1.02
CA SER A 91 17.77 -4.84 -0.78
C SER A 91 17.47 -3.76 -1.83
N ILE A 92 18.53 -3.16 -2.38
CA ILE A 92 18.48 -2.18 -3.46
C ILE A 92 17.94 -2.78 -4.76
N LYS A 93 18.38 -4.01 -5.13
CA LYS A 93 17.90 -4.72 -6.32
C LYS A 93 16.41 -5.05 -6.19
N ARG A 94 15.97 -5.52 -5.02
CA ARG A 94 14.55 -5.75 -4.73
C ARG A 94 13.74 -4.47 -4.90
N LEU A 95 14.18 -3.37 -4.27
CA LEU A 95 13.48 -2.09 -4.40
C LEU A 95 13.42 -1.61 -5.86
N ARG A 96 14.49 -1.74 -6.63
CA ARG A 96 14.50 -1.38 -8.05
C ARG A 96 13.51 -2.20 -8.87
N THR A 97 13.44 -3.51 -8.64
CA THR A 97 12.48 -4.40 -9.32
C THR A 97 11.04 -4.02 -8.98
N ILE A 98 10.74 -3.83 -7.69
CA ILE A 98 9.41 -3.44 -7.22
C ILE A 98 9.03 -2.04 -7.75
N SER A 99 9.93 -1.07 -7.70
CA SER A 99 9.69 0.28 -8.21
C SER A 99 9.39 0.26 -9.72
N LYS A 100 10.10 -0.56 -10.51
CA LYS A 100 9.77 -0.74 -11.94
C LYS A 100 8.37 -1.33 -12.13
N ALA A 101 8.02 -2.38 -11.39
CA ALA A 101 6.69 -3.00 -11.46
C ALA A 101 5.57 -2.01 -11.08
N LEU A 102 5.74 -1.27 -9.99
CA LEU A 102 4.79 -0.25 -9.54
C LEU A 102 4.68 0.91 -10.53
N GLN A 103 5.78 1.36 -11.14
CA GLN A 103 5.75 2.40 -12.16
C GLN A 103 5.00 1.96 -13.42
N LEU A 104 5.16 0.69 -13.82
CA LEU A 104 4.40 0.11 -14.93
C LEU A 104 2.90 0.08 -14.61
N MET A 105 2.54 -0.40 -13.42
CA MET A 105 1.14 -0.45 -12.98
C MET A 105 0.51 0.93 -12.77
N LYS A 106 1.27 1.95 -12.36
CA LYS A 106 0.77 3.32 -12.24
C LYS A 106 0.53 3.99 -13.60
N ARG A 107 1.14 3.50 -14.68
CA ARG A 107 0.90 3.98 -16.05
C ARG A 107 -0.35 3.36 -16.67
N THR A 108 -0.84 2.25 -16.13
CA THR A 108 -2.09 1.66 -16.59
C THR A 108 -3.27 2.37 -15.92
N PRO A 109 -4.43 2.46 -16.59
CA PRO A 109 -5.66 2.96 -15.98
C PRO A 109 -6.27 1.98 -14.96
N ALA A 110 -5.48 1.05 -14.41
CA ALA A 110 -5.95 0.02 -13.50
C ALA A 110 -6.67 0.57 -12.25
N PRO A 111 -6.20 1.66 -11.61
CA PRO A 111 -6.93 2.25 -10.48
C PRO A 111 -8.32 2.77 -10.88
N GLN A 112 -8.44 3.43 -12.02
CA GLN A 112 -9.70 3.99 -12.53
C GLN A 112 -10.67 2.87 -12.94
N ILE A 113 -10.15 1.86 -13.65
CA ILE A 113 -10.93 0.67 -14.04
C ILE A 113 -11.40 -0.08 -12.79
N SER A 114 -10.51 -0.29 -11.81
CA SER A 114 -10.88 -0.92 -10.55
C SER A 114 -11.99 -0.16 -9.85
N TYR A 115 -11.90 1.17 -9.78
CA TYR A 115 -12.95 2.00 -9.17
C TYR A 115 -14.28 1.86 -9.92
N LEU A 116 -14.27 1.94 -11.26
CA LEU A 116 -15.48 1.80 -12.08
C LEU A 116 -16.13 0.42 -11.90
N ILE A 117 -15.34 -0.64 -11.92
CA ILE A 117 -15.81 -2.01 -11.70
C ILE A 117 -16.38 -2.15 -10.29
N THR A 118 -15.69 -1.65 -9.26
CA THR A 118 -16.17 -1.71 -7.88
C THR A 118 -17.46 -0.91 -7.69
N SER A 119 -17.57 0.30 -8.27
CA SER A 119 -18.79 1.10 -8.24
C SER A 119 -19.95 0.41 -8.94
N PHE A 120 -19.71 -0.20 -10.12
CA PHE A 120 -20.73 -0.94 -10.85
C PHE A 120 -21.20 -2.17 -10.05
N ILE A 121 -20.26 -2.96 -9.53
CA ILE A 121 -20.56 -4.13 -8.71
C ILE A 121 -21.34 -3.72 -7.45
N SER A 122 -20.92 -2.66 -6.76
CA SER A 122 -21.56 -2.21 -5.53
C SER A 122 -22.99 -1.71 -5.74
N ASN A 123 -23.29 -1.10 -6.89
CA ASN A 123 -24.58 -0.50 -7.16
C ASN A 123 -25.59 -1.48 -7.78
N TYR A 124 -25.11 -2.45 -8.57
CA TYR A 124 -26.00 -3.28 -9.40
C TYR A 124 -25.99 -4.78 -9.05
N LEU A 125 -24.99 -5.29 -8.32
CA LEU A 125 -24.91 -6.72 -8.04
C LEU A 125 -25.41 -7.10 -6.64
N PRO A 126 -26.09 -8.25 -6.48
CA PRO A 126 -26.42 -8.81 -5.18
C PRO A 126 -25.18 -9.06 -4.33
N LYS A 127 -25.27 -8.83 -3.01
CA LYS A 127 -24.13 -8.87 -2.07
C LYS A 127 -23.22 -10.10 -2.22
N ARG A 128 -23.79 -11.30 -2.41
CA ARG A 128 -23.01 -12.55 -2.57
C ARG A 128 -22.17 -12.57 -3.84
N VAL A 129 -22.74 -12.11 -4.96
CA VAL A 129 -22.04 -12.05 -6.26
C VAL A 129 -20.97 -10.98 -6.23
N ALA A 130 -21.29 -9.81 -5.64
CA ALA A 130 -20.34 -8.73 -5.43
C ALA A 130 -19.12 -9.18 -4.60
N GLN A 131 -19.35 -9.87 -3.48
CA GLN A 131 -18.28 -10.41 -2.64
C GLN A 131 -17.42 -11.42 -3.38
N TYR A 132 -18.02 -12.36 -4.11
CA TYR A 132 -17.28 -13.35 -4.90
C TYR A 132 -16.41 -12.69 -5.99
N ALA A 133 -16.98 -11.73 -6.71
CA ALA A 133 -16.27 -10.98 -7.75
C ALA A 133 -15.08 -10.20 -7.16
N LEU A 134 -15.27 -9.54 -6.00
CA LEU A 134 -14.19 -8.82 -5.31
C LEU A 134 -13.08 -9.75 -4.84
N VAL A 135 -13.41 -10.92 -4.28
CA VAL A 135 -12.40 -11.92 -3.87
C VAL A 135 -11.57 -12.38 -5.06
N LYS A 136 -12.20 -12.63 -6.22
CA LYS A 136 -11.49 -12.97 -7.46
C LYS A 136 -10.65 -11.81 -8.00
N ALA A 137 -11.19 -10.59 -7.96
CA ALA A 137 -10.50 -9.39 -8.41
C ALA A 137 -9.27 -9.04 -7.56
N ASN A 138 -9.22 -9.50 -6.30
CA ASN A 138 -8.07 -9.32 -5.42
C ASN A 138 -6.85 -10.20 -5.81
N CYS A 139 -6.94 -11.04 -6.85
CA CYS A 139 -5.84 -11.83 -7.42
C CYS A 139 -5.07 -12.67 -6.38
N HIS A 140 -5.76 -13.23 -5.37
CA HIS A 140 -5.13 -13.95 -4.26
C HIS A 140 -4.01 -13.16 -3.55
N SER A 141 -4.19 -11.84 -3.42
CA SER A 141 -3.23 -10.99 -2.75
C SER A 141 -3.11 -11.32 -1.27
N VAL A 142 -1.88 -11.37 -0.78
CA VAL A 142 -1.57 -11.76 0.60
C VAL A 142 -1.62 -10.58 1.56
N ALA A 143 -1.44 -9.36 1.06
CA ALA A 143 -1.56 -8.14 1.85
C ALA A 143 -2.00 -6.96 0.99
N THR A 144 -2.57 -5.96 1.66
CA THR A 144 -2.86 -4.65 1.08
C THR A 144 -2.06 -3.57 1.81
N ILE A 145 -1.60 -2.56 1.07
CA ILE A 145 -0.90 -1.41 1.63
C ILE A 145 -1.51 -0.11 1.14
N SER A 146 -1.80 0.77 2.10
CA SER A 146 -2.29 2.12 1.86
C SER A 146 -1.30 3.15 2.40
N ASN A 147 -1.09 4.24 1.65
CA ASN A 147 -0.31 5.38 2.13
C ASN A 147 -1.23 6.60 2.23
N VAL A 148 -1.41 7.10 3.44
CA VAL A 148 -2.25 8.25 3.76
C VAL A 148 -1.34 9.40 4.15
N HIS A 149 -1.46 10.51 3.42
CA HIS A 149 -0.81 11.75 3.80
C HIS A 149 -1.46 12.26 5.08
N GLY A 150 -0.69 12.31 6.17
CA GLY A 150 -1.14 12.96 7.40
C GLY A 150 -0.55 14.36 7.54
N PHE A 151 -0.65 14.91 8.75
CA PHE A 151 -0.36 16.31 9.01
C PHE A 151 1.14 16.59 9.18
N PRO A 152 1.68 17.66 8.54
CA PRO A 152 3.09 18.00 8.65
C PRO A 152 3.45 18.58 10.02
N GLU A 153 2.48 19.18 10.72
CA GLU A 153 2.66 19.86 12.00
C GLU A 153 1.86 19.18 13.12
N THR A 154 2.26 19.43 14.36
CA THR A 154 1.56 18.94 15.55
C THR A 154 0.21 19.64 15.68
N ILE A 155 -0.86 18.86 15.61
CA ILE A 155 -2.23 19.31 15.88
C ILE A 155 -2.45 19.34 17.40
N HIS A 156 -3.24 20.31 17.85
CA HIS A 156 -3.66 20.42 19.24
C HIS A 156 -5.17 20.15 19.36
N TRP A 157 -5.56 19.36 20.36
CA TRP A 157 -6.94 19.11 20.72
C TRP A 157 -7.21 19.72 22.10
N ALA A 158 -8.10 20.72 22.16
CA ALA A 158 -8.40 21.46 23.38
C ALA A 158 -7.13 21.96 24.12
N GLY A 159 -6.16 22.47 23.36
CA GLY A 159 -4.86 22.94 23.88
C GLY A 159 -3.82 21.86 24.12
N ASN A 160 -4.18 20.57 24.08
CA ASN A 160 -3.23 19.47 24.30
C ASN A 160 -2.63 18.99 22.97
N PRO A 161 -1.31 18.80 22.86
CA PRO A 161 -0.69 18.29 21.64
C PRO A 161 -1.12 16.85 21.39
N VAL A 162 -1.55 16.55 20.17
CA VAL A 162 -1.84 15.18 19.73
C VAL A 162 -0.51 14.48 19.49
N GLU A 163 -0.25 13.37 20.17
CA GLU A 163 1.03 12.67 20.04
C GLU A 163 1.13 11.86 18.74
N MET A 164 0.00 11.27 18.31
CA MET A 164 -0.02 10.28 17.24
C MET A 164 -1.38 10.23 16.55
N ILE A 165 -1.36 10.10 15.22
CA ILE A 165 -2.53 9.78 14.40
C ILE A 165 -2.29 8.44 13.72
N CYS A 166 -3.08 7.44 14.08
CA CYS A 166 -3.06 6.12 13.47
C CYS A 166 -4.22 6.00 12.47
N ALA A 167 -3.90 5.66 11.23
CA ALA A 167 -4.92 5.33 10.24
C ALA A 167 -5.27 3.84 10.31
N PHE A 168 -6.53 3.55 10.03
CA PHE A 168 -7.05 2.19 9.93
C PHE A 168 -7.54 1.93 8.50
N LEU A 169 -7.25 0.73 7.97
CA LEU A 169 -7.74 0.29 6.67
C LEU A 169 -8.67 -0.89 6.86
N PRO A 170 -9.98 -0.74 6.56
CA PRO A 170 -10.86 -1.89 6.49
C PRO A 170 -10.36 -2.83 5.38
N LEU A 171 -10.12 -4.08 5.73
CA LEU A 171 -9.57 -5.07 4.82
C LEU A 171 -10.55 -5.38 3.68
N PRO A 172 -10.09 -5.36 2.42
CA PRO A 172 -10.87 -5.93 1.33
C PRO A 172 -11.11 -7.42 1.57
N THR A 173 -12.29 -7.91 1.15
CA THR A 173 -12.69 -9.30 1.31
C THR A 173 -11.64 -10.26 0.73
N GLY A 174 -11.19 -11.22 1.53
CA GLY A 174 -10.22 -12.24 1.10
C GLY A 174 -8.75 -11.84 1.21
N ILE A 175 -8.44 -10.65 1.76
CA ILE A 175 -7.06 -10.23 2.05
C ILE A 175 -6.83 -10.28 3.56
N PRO A 176 -5.85 -11.07 4.03
CA PRO A 176 -5.68 -11.31 5.46
C PRO A 176 -4.83 -10.23 6.18
N ILE A 177 -4.01 -9.47 5.45
CA ILE A 177 -3.06 -8.50 6.03
C ILE A 177 -3.31 -7.12 5.41
N GLY A 178 -3.43 -6.10 6.26
CA GLY A 178 -3.65 -4.72 5.84
C GLY A 178 -2.69 -3.83 6.57
N ILE A 179 -2.00 -2.98 5.81
CA ILE A 179 -1.02 -2.06 6.35
C ILE A 179 -1.36 -0.66 5.88
N VAL A 180 -1.31 0.28 6.81
CA VAL A 180 -1.46 1.69 6.51
C VAL A 180 -0.21 2.42 6.95
N VAL A 181 0.34 3.19 6.02
CA VAL A 181 1.46 4.08 6.30
C VAL A 181 0.89 5.48 6.37
N THR A 182 1.10 6.14 7.51
CA THR A 182 0.69 7.52 7.74
C THR A 182 1.90 8.35 8.15
N SER A 183 1.93 9.61 7.77
CA SER A 183 2.94 10.56 8.23
C SER A 183 2.34 11.56 9.21
N TYR A 184 2.97 11.78 10.36
CA TYR A 184 2.55 12.80 11.33
C TYR A 184 3.78 13.49 11.94
N ASN A 185 3.80 14.83 11.92
CA ASN A 185 4.91 15.64 12.45
C ASN A 185 6.29 15.15 11.98
N GLY A 186 6.44 14.95 10.66
CA GLY A 186 7.68 14.47 10.05
C GLY A 186 8.04 13.00 10.32
N ARG A 187 7.22 12.26 11.09
CA ARG A 187 7.45 10.84 11.44
C ARG A 187 6.57 9.92 10.62
N ILE A 188 7.11 8.76 10.25
CA ILE A 188 6.35 7.68 9.60
C ILE A 188 5.81 6.73 10.66
N ILE A 189 4.52 6.47 10.57
CA ILE A 189 3.77 5.57 11.44
C ILE A 189 3.20 4.46 10.55
N MET A 190 3.48 3.22 10.92
CA MET A 190 2.89 2.05 10.27
C MET A 190 1.86 1.41 11.20
N SER A 191 0.67 1.22 10.65
CA SER A 191 -0.45 0.53 11.24
C SER A 191 -0.86 -0.72 10.46
#